data_AF-W5VK32-F1
#
_entry.id   AF-W5VK32-F1
#
_cell.length_a   1.000
_cell.length_b   1.000
_cell.length_c   1.000
_cell.angle_alpha   90.00
_cell.angle_beta   90.00
_cell.angle_gamma   90.00
#
_symmetry.space_group_name_H-M   'P 1'
#
loop_
_entity.id
_entity.type
_entity.pdbx_description
1 polymer ?
#
loop_
_entity_poly.entity_id
_entity_poly.type
_entity_poly.pdbx_seq_one_letter_code
_entity_poly.pdbx_strand_id
1 'polypeptide(L)'
;TVRLFEWTPDKELRLECSHFNNILALFLKSKGDFVLVADLMKSIALLGYKPLQDAFEEIARDCNVKWMTAIEILDDDNFLGADNFHNLFVCQKDSAATTDEERSQMQEVGLYHLGEMVNVFRHGSLVMHRAGENTTPVLGSV
;
A
#
# COMPACT_ATOMS: atom_id res chain seq x y z
N THR A 1 -10.03 -6.28 9.32
CA THR A 1 -8.79 -6.52 10.08
C THR A 1 -7.67 -6.91 9.15
N VAL A 2 -6.45 -6.45 9.40
CA VAL A 2 -5.21 -6.91 8.75
C VAL A 2 -4.43 -7.71 9.79
N ARG A 3 -3.91 -8.89 9.44
CA ARG A 3 -3.24 -9.80 10.39
C ARG A 3 -1.93 -10.29 9.81
N LEU A 4 -0.89 -10.30 10.62
CA LEU A 4 0.41 -10.89 10.30
C LEU A 4 0.52 -12.26 10.98
N PHE A 5 0.95 -13.27 10.23
CA PHE A 5 1.14 -14.62 10.74
C PHE A 5 2.58 -15.06 10.50
N GLU A 6 3.15 -15.69 11.51
CA GLU A 6 4.43 -16.38 11.43
C GLU A 6 4.20 -17.86 11.10
N TRP A 7 5.10 -18.43 10.30
CA TRP A 7 5.13 -19.87 10.03
C TRP A 7 6.03 -20.58 11.04
N THR A 8 5.44 -21.44 11.88
CA THR A 8 6.17 -22.13 12.95
C THR A 8 6.93 -23.38 12.44
N PRO A 9 7.94 -23.86 13.19
CA PRO A 9 8.63 -25.13 12.90
C PRO A 9 7.67 -26.34 12.84
N ASP A 10 6.56 -26.28 13.58
CA ASP A 10 5.53 -27.31 13.63
C ASP A 10 4.55 -27.25 12.44
N LYS A 11 4.80 -26.36 11.47
CA LYS A 11 3.97 -26.14 10.29
C LYS A 11 2.58 -25.56 10.59
N GLU A 12 2.53 -24.63 11.53
CA GLU A 12 1.31 -23.92 11.90
C GLU A 12 1.44 -22.41 11.64
N LEU A 13 0.31 -21.74 11.44
CA LEU A 13 0.25 -20.28 11.38
C LEU A 13 0.01 -19.72 12.77
N ARG A 14 1.01 -19.02 13.32
CA ARG A 14 0.89 -18.31 14.59
C ARG A 14 0.55 -16.85 14.32
N LEU A 15 -0.56 -16.37 14.87
CA LEU A 15 -0.89 -14.95 14.81
C LEU A 15 0.16 -14.16 15.58
N GLU A 16 0.81 -13.23 14.91
CA GLU A 16 1.82 -12.38 15.52
C GLU A 16 1.20 -11.04 15.93
N CYS A 17 0.58 -10.33 15.00
CA CYS A 17 -0.06 -9.05 15.28
C CYS A 17 -1.30 -8.78 14.41
N SER A 18 -2.07 -7.75 14.78
CA SER A 18 -3.32 -7.38 14.11
C SER A 18 -3.54 -5.88 14.10
N HIS A 19 -4.08 -5.36 13.01
CA HIS A 19 -4.49 -3.98 12.85
C HIS A 19 -5.99 -3.90 12.49
N PHE A 20 -6.71 -2.97 13.13
CA PHE A 20 -8.19 -2.95 13.13
C PHE A 20 -8.81 -1.66 12.56
N ASN A 21 -8.03 -0.63 12.17
CA ASN A 21 -8.57 0.68 11.77
C ASN A 21 -9.11 0.73 10.32
N ASN A 22 -9.81 -0.31 9.89
CA ASN A 22 -10.39 -0.47 8.56
C ASN A 22 -11.87 -0.86 8.68
N ILE A 23 -12.74 -0.33 7.81
CA ILE A 23 -14.12 -0.80 7.64
C ILE A 23 -14.08 -2.21 7.05
N LEU A 24 -13.39 -2.35 5.92
CA LEU A 24 -13.16 -3.62 5.24
C LEU A 24 -11.89 -3.51 4.41
N ALA A 25 -10.80 -4.09 4.90
CA ALA A 25 -9.53 -4.16 4.16
C ALA A 25 -9.67 -5.17 3.01
N LEU A 26 -9.66 -4.70 1.77
CA LEU A 26 -9.90 -5.50 0.56
C LEU A 26 -8.61 -5.85 -0.19
N PHE A 27 -7.65 -4.91 -0.22
CA PHE A 27 -6.42 -5.07 -1.00
C PHE A 27 -5.21 -4.77 -0.12
N LEU A 28 -4.13 -5.53 -0.35
CA LEU A 28 -2.86 -5.42 0.37
C LEU A 28 -1.72 -5.41 -0.64
N LYS A 29 -0.69 -4.59 -0.37
CA LYS A 29 0.60 -4.59 -1.05
C LYS A 29 1.70 -4.40 -0.01
N SER A 30 2.86 -5.01 -0.22
CA SER A 30 3.99 -4.91 0.72
C SER A 30 5.27 -4.44 0.04
N LYS A 31 6.08 -3.67 0.75
CA LYS A 31 7.43 -3.28 0.32
C LYS A 31 8.31 -3.07 1.55
N GLY A 32 9.30 -3.95 1.74
CA GLY A 32 10.08 -3.98 2.98
C GLY A 32 9.16 -4.17 4.19
N ASP A 33 9.31 -3.31 5.20
CA ASP A 33 8.47 -3.33 6.41
C ASP A 33 7.13 -2.60 6.23
N PHE A 34 6.87 -2.03 5.06
CA PHE A 34 5.61 -1.33 4.78
C PHE A 34 4.55 -2.26 4.20
N VAL A 35 3.31 -2.08 4.66
CA VAL A 35 2.11 -2.70 4.14
C VAL A 35 1.11 -1.62 3.77
N LEU A 36 0.85 -1.45 2.47
CA LEU A 36 -0.21 -0.60 1.96
C LEU A 36 -1.53 -1.37 2.00
N VAL A 37 -2.55 -0.77 2.60
CA VAL A 37 -3.88 -1.34 2.79
C VAL A 37 -4.89 -0.46 2.09
N ALA A 38 -5.73 -1.06 1.25
CA ALA A 38 -6.90 -0.39 0.70
C ALA A 38 -8.15 -0.86 1.42
N ASP A 39 -8.93 0.11 1.89
CA ASP A 39 -10.22 -0.11 2.50
C ASP A 39 -11.35 0.04 1.47
N LEU A 40 -12.48 -0.62 1.71
CA LEU A 40 -13.68 -0.47 0.87
C LEU A 40 -14.11 0.99 0.70
N MET A 41 -13.96 1.85 1.72
CA MET A 41 -14.40 3.25 1.67
C MET A 41 -13.44 4.26 2.30
N LYS A 42 -12.51 3.82 3.16
CA LYS A 42 -11.50 4.69 3.80
C LYS A 42 -10.22 4.87 2.98
N SER A 43 -10.32 4.83 1.65
CA SER A 43 -9.20 4.97 0.72
C SER A 43 -8.04 4.03 1.10
N ILE A 44 -6.80 4.56 1.21
CA ILE A 44 -5.59 3.80 1.49
C ILE A 44 -4.95 4.20 2.82
N ALA A 45 -4.30 3.25 3.47
CA ALA A 45 -3.49 3.43 4.67
C ALA A 45 -2.15 2.71 4.53
N LEU A 46 -1.08 3.33 5.04
CA LEU A 46 0.24 2.72 5.11
C LEU A 46 0.50 2.26 6.54
N LEU A 47 0.72 0.96 6.69
CA LEU A 47 1.19 0.36 7.93
C LEU A 47 2.70 0.13 7.85
N GLY A 48 3.40 0.33 8.95
CA GLY A 48 4.76 -0.14 9.16
C GLY A 48 4.78 -1.24 10.21
N TYR A 49 5.41 -2.37 9.89
CA TYR A 49 5.67 -3.40 10.88
C TYR A 49 6.86 -2.99 11.78
N LYS A 50 6.73 -3.17 13.09
CA LYS A 50 7.77 -2.89 14.09
C LYS A 50 8.26 -4.21 14.71
N PRO A 51 9.40 -4.75 14.24
CA PRO A 51 9.91 -6.05 14.71
C PRO A 51 10.21 -6.12 16.22
N LEU A 52 10.50 -4.97 16.85
CA LEU A 52 10.78 -4.93 18.29
C LEU A 52 9.52 -4.94 19.16
N GLN A 53 8.37 -4.64 18.56
CA GLN A 53 7.09 -4.51 19.26
C GLN A 53 6.10 -5.60 18.85
N ASP A 54 6.46 -6.45 17.88
CA ASP A 54 5.58 -7.42 17.23
C ASP A 54 4.23 -6.79 16.88
N ALA A 55 4.25 -5.61 16.26
CA ALA A 55 3.05 -4.78 16.04
C ALA A 55 3.09 -4.00 14.74
N PHE A 56 1.90 -3.73 14.20
CA PHE A 56 1.71 -2.74 13.14
C PHE A 56 1.52 -1.35 13.73
N GLU A 57 2.22 -0.37 13.18
CA GLU A 57 1.99 1.07 13.36
C GLU A 57 1.33 1.64 12.10
N GLU A 58 0.26 2.41 12.23
CA GLU A 58 -0.29 3.18 11.10
C GLU A 58 0.56 4.43 10.91
N ILE A 59 1.29 4.50 9.80
CA ILE A 59 2.23 5.59 9.51
C ILE A 59 1.48 6.79 8.95
N ALA A 60 0.65 6.54 7.94
CA ALA A 60 -0.10 7.59 7.25
C ALA A 60 -1.37 7.03 6.61
N ARG A 61 -2.33 7.91 6.32
CA ARG A 61 -3.59 7.58 5.67
C ARG A 61 -4.04 8.67 4.70
N ASP A 62 -4.67 8.27 3.60
CA ASP A 62 -5.51 9.16 2.81
C ASP A 62 -6.88 9.32 3.48
N CYS A 63 -7.19 10.53 3.95
CA CYS A 63 -8.43 10.82 4.68
C CYS A 63 -9.65 11.02 3.76
N ASN A 64 -9.48 10.94 2.44
CA ASN A 64 -10.59 11.01 1.51
C ASN A 64 -11.44 9.73 1.52
N VAL A 65 -12.72 9.88 1.17
CA VAL A 65 -13.61 8.74 0.96
C VAL A 65 -13.47 8.28 -0.49
N LYS A 66 -12.82 7.13 -0.70
CA LYS A 66 -12.66 6.51 -2.01
C LYS A 66 -12.99 5.03 -1.93
N TRP A 67 -13.74 4.56 -2.92
CA TRP A 67 -14.17 3.18 -3.01
C TRP A 67 -13.18 2.42 -3.88
N MET A 68 -12.26 1.75 -3.21
CA MET A 68 -11.05 1.22 -3.85
C MET A 68 -11.36 0.01 -4.75
N THR A 69 -10.65 -0.07 -5.88
CA THR A 69 -10.73 -1.19 -6.83
C THR A 69 -9.38 -1.90 -7.01
N ALA A 70 -8.27 -1.18 -6.88
CA ALA A 70 -6.92 -1.74 -6.83
C ALA A 70 -5.93 -0.73 -6.18
N ILE A 71 -4.79 -1.22 -5.69
CA ILE A 71 -3.67 -0.39 -5.19
C ILE A 71 -2.32 -0.95 -5.63
N GLU A 72 -1.30 -0.09 -5.65
CA GLU A 72 0.09 -0.48 -5.83
C GLU A 72 1.05 0.46 -5.11
N ILE A 73 2.19 -0.08 -4.67
CA ILE A 73 3.29 0.73 -4.14
C ILE A 73 4.22 1.06 -5.32
N LEU A 74 4.39 2.35 -5.63
CA LEU A 74 5.28 2.79 -6.71
C LEU A 74 6.73 2.85 -6.24
N ASP A 75 6.94 3.51 -5.10
CA ASP A 75 8.24 3.62 -4.44
C ASP A 75 8.07 3.73 -2.91
N ASP A 76 9.07 4.23 -2.19
CA ASP A 76 9.02 4.32 -0.72
C ASP A 76 8.09 5.42 -0.21
N ASP A 77 7.78 6.42 -1.04
CA ASP A 77 6.98 7.59 -0.65
C ASP A 77 5.67 7.70 -1.43
N ASN A 78 5.54 7.06 -2.59
CA ASN A 78 4.41 7.20 -3.52
C ASN A 78 3.58 5.92 -3.66
N PHE A 79 2.26 6.07 -3.55
CA PHE A 79 1.27 4.97 -3.56
C PHE A 79 0.19 5.25 -4.58
N LEU A 80 -0.04 4.30 -5.49
CA LEU A 80 -1.06 4.37 -6.53
C LEU A 80 -2.36 3.71 -6.05
N GLY A 81 -3.47 4.39 -6.28
CA GLY A 81 -4.81 3.85 -6.06
C GLY A 81 -5.70 3.99 -7.29
N ALA A 82 -6.63 3.05 -7.44
CA ALA A 82 -7.74 3.12 -8.36
C ALA A 82 -9.07 3.04 -7.60
N ASP A 83 -10.06 3.81 -8.02
CA ASP A 83 -11.39 3.84 -7.40
C ASP A 83 -12.49 3.27 -8.33
N ASN A 84 -13.71 3.20 -7.82
CA ASN A 84 -14.90 2.72 -8.55
C ASN A 84 -15.50 3.76 -9.51
N PHE A 85 -14.98 4.99 -9.52
CA PHE A 85 -15.35 6.05 -10.46
C PHE A 85 -14.41 6.11 -11.67
N HIS A 86 -13.60 5.07 -11.86
CA HIS A 86 -12.64 4.94 -12.97
C HIS A 86 -11.51 5.97 -12.92
N ASN A 87 -11.16 6.44 -11.72
CA ASN A 87 -10.01 7.32 -11.51
C ASN A 87 -8.79 6.55 -11.03
N LEU A 88 -7.63 7.09 -11.36
CA LEU A 88 -6.36 6.83 -10.73
C LEU A 88 -5.96 8.02 -9.87
N PHE A 89 -5.33 7.76 -8.74
CA PHE A 89 -4.73 8.78 -7.91
C PHE A 89 -3.40 8.30 -7.33
N VAL A 90 -2.52 9.24 -7.03
CA VAL A 90 -1.26 8.98 -6.34
C VAL A 90 -1.26 9.76 -5.04
N CYS A 91 -1.11 9.04 -3.94
CA CYS A 91 -0.86 9.59 -2.62
C CYS A 91 0.63 9.55 -2.32
N GLN A 92 1.13 10.58 -1.67
CA GLN A 92 2.50 10.66 -1.19
C GLN A 92 2.51 10.84 0.33
N LYS A 93 3.39 10.11 1.03
CA LYS A 93 3.67 10.41 2.45
C LYS A 93 4.69 11.53 2.55
N ASP A 94 4.47 12.46 3.47
CA ASP A 94 5.46 13.49 3.76
C ASP A 94 6.44 13.01 4.84
N SER A 95 7.57 12.46 4.40
CA SER A 95 8.66 12.04 5.30
C SER A 95 9.39 13.22 5.97
N ALA A 96 9.30 14.42 5.39
CA ALA A 96 9.94 15.64 5.87
C ALA A 96 9.03 16.48 6.80
N ALA A 97 7.77 16.06 6.99
CA ALA A 97 6.81 16.67 7.89
C ALA A 97 7.40 16.91 9.29
N THR A 98 7.14 18.11 9.82
CA THR A 98 7.71 18.57 11.09
C THR A 98 6.87 18.18 12.31
N THR A 99 5.60 17.85 12.07
CA THR A 99 4.64 17.40 13.08
C THR A 99 4.19 15.97 12.81
N ASP A 100 3.79 15.25 13.86
CA ASP A 100 3.27 13.90 13.73
C ASP A 100 1.91 13.90 13.00
N GLU A 101 1.12 14.95 13.19
CA GLU A 101 -0.15 15.16 12.50
C GLU A 101 0.03 15.26 10.98
N GLU A 102 0.99 16.07 10.52
CA GLU A 102 1.30 16.20 9.09
C GLU A 102 1.83 14.88 8.52
N ARG A 103 2.72 14.18 9.25
CA ARG A 103 3.29 12.89 8.85
C ARG A 103 2.22 11.81 8.71
N SER A 104 1.17 11.87 9.53
CA SER A 104 0.05 10.93 9.51
C SER A 104 -0.91 11.10 8.33
N GLN A 105 -0.78 12.18 7.55
CA GLN A 105 -1.65 12.48 6.41
C GLN A 105 -0.91 12.28 5.09
N MET A 106 -1.46 11.44 4.23
CA MET A 106 -1.02 11.37 2.85
C MET A 106 -1.62 12.51 2.03
N GLN A 107 -0.82 13.07 1.12
CA GLN A 107 -1.28 14.09 0.19
C GLN A 107 -1.53 13.48 -1.18
N GLU A 108 -2.66 13.81 -1.81
CA GLU A 108 -2.89 13.45 -3.21
C GLU A 108 -2.10 14.37 -4.13
N VAL A 109 -1.08 13.81 -4.77
CA VAL A 109 -0.14 14.54 -5.64
C VAL A 109 -0.38 14.25 -7.13
N GLY A 110 -1.24 13.28 -7.45
CA GLY A 110 -1.61 12.95 -8.83
C GLY A 110 -3.07 12.50 -8.91
N LEU A 111 -3.79 12.98 -9.92
CA LEU A 111 -5.18 12.63 -10.21
C LEU A 111 -5.34 12.44 -11.72
N TYR A 112 -5.98 11.35 -12.13
CA TYR A 112 -6.19 11.03 -13.55
C TYR A 112 -7.47 10.23 -13.77
N HIS A 113 -8.33 10.67 -14.67
CA HIS A 113 -9.51 9.91 -15.05
C HIS A 113 -9.14 8.91 -16.16
N LEU A 114 -9.07 7.62 -15.80
CA LEU A 114 -8.70 6.55 -16.73
C LEU A 114 -9.87 6.13 -17.63
N GLY A 115 -11.10 6.15 -17.10
CA GLY A 115 -12.30 5.68 -17.81
C GLY A 115 -12.48 4.16 -17.81
N GLU A 116 -11.57 3.41 -17.17
CA GLU A 116 -11.61 1.96 -17.02
C GLU A 116 -11.64 1.54 -15.55
N MET A 117 -12.26 0.39 -15.25
CA MET A 117 -12.25 -0.19 -13.91
C MET A 117 -11.04 -1.09 -13.73
N VAL A 118 -10.04 -0.63 -12.96
CA VAL A 118 -8.82 -1.40 -12.70
C VAL A 118 -9.08 -2.47 -11.65
N ASN A 119 -8.83 -3.73 -11.99
CA ASN A 119 -8.97 -4.85 -11.06
C ASN A 119 -7.64 -5.31 -10.44
N VAL A 120 -6.51 -5.07 -11.13
CA VAL A 120 -5.19 -5.58 -10.72
C VAL A 120 -4.10 -4.61 -11.16
N PHE A 121 -3.23 -4.26 -10.22
CA PHE A 121 -1.91 -3.73 -10.51
C PHE A 121 -0.84 -4.80 -10.27
N ARG A 122 0.17 -4.83 -11.16
CA ARG A 122 1.28 -5.76 -11.05
C ARG A 122 2.55 -5.14 -11.64
N HIS A 123 3.59 -5.10 -10.82
CA HIS A 123 4.95 -4.79 -11.26
C HIS A 123 5.42 -5.77 -12.34
N GLY A 124 5.85 -5.25 -13.49
CA GLY A 124 6.38 -6.04 -14.59
C GLY A 124 6.50 -5.24 -15.89
N SER A 125 7.19 -5.82 -16.87
CA SER A 125 7.26 -5.31 -18.24
C SER A 125 7.12 -6.46 -19.22
N LEU A 126 6.42 -6.20 -20.33
CA LEU A 126 6.34 -7.14 -21.47
C LEU A 126 7.51 -6.98 -22.44
N VAL A 127 8.33 -5.94 -22.26
CA VAL A 127 9.48 -5.65 -23.13
C VAL A 127 10.69 -6.46 -22.67
N MET A 128 11.44 -7.01 -23.62
CA MET A 128 12.69 -7.73 -23.34
C MET A 128 13.67 -6.79 -22.64
N HIS A 129 14.09 -7.17 -21.43
CA HIS A 129 15.11 -6.42 -20.70
C HIS A 129 16.47 -6.60 -21.40
N ARG A 130 17.01 -5.53 -21.98
CA ARG A 130 18.32 -5.60 -22.62
C ARG A 130 19.41 -5.42 -21.56
N ALA A 131 20.45 -6.23 -21.65
CA ALA A 131 21.61 -6.09 -20.77
C ALA A 131 22.19 -4.67 -20.89
N GLY A 132 22.20 -3.92 -19.78
CA GLY A 132 22.69 -2.54 -19.71
C GLY A 132 21.59 -1.47 -19.61
N GLU A 133 20.31 -1.82 -19.69
CA GLU A 133 19.22 -0.89 -19.38
C GLU A 133 19.04 -0.81 -17.85
N ASN A 134 19.14 0.38 -17.28
CA ASN A 134 18.79 0.61 -15.88
C ASN A 134 17.26 0.62 -15.75
N THR A 135 16.63 -0.55 -15.69
CA THR A 135 15.23 -0.63 -15.26
C THR A 135 15.18 -0.71 -13.75
N THR A 136 14.27 0.04 -13.13
CA THR A 136 13.93 -0.16 -11.72
C THR A 136 13.60 -1.64 -11.51
N PRO A 137 14.25 -2.36 -10.59
CA PRO A 137 13.98 -3.77 -10.36
C PRO A 137 12.49 -3.95 -10.03
N VAL A 138 11.77 -4.69 -10.87
CA VAL A 138 10.42 -5.18 -10.56
C VAL A 138 10.53 -6.37 -9.61
N LEU A 139 11.13 -6.15 -8.43
CA LEU A 139 10.95 -7.03 -7.28
C LEU A 139 9.54 -6.76 -6.78
N GLY A 140 8.58 -7.45 -7.38
CA GLY A 140 7.17 -7.25 -7.13
C GLY A 140 6.82 -7.46 -5.66
N SER A 141 5.99 -6.57 -5.15
CA SER A 141 5.09 -6.82 -4.04
C SER A 141 4.19 -8.00 -4.42
N VAL A 142 4.29 -9.11 -3.67
CA VAL A 142 3.27 -10.17 -3.71
C VAL A 142 2.07 -9.69 -2.92
#